data_AF-A0A3D4Z048-F1
#
_entry.id   AF-A0A3D4Z048-F1
#
_cell.length_a   1.000
_cell.length_b   1.000
_cell.length_c   1.000
_cell.angle_alpha   90.00
_cell.angle_beta   90.00
_cell.angle_gamma   90.00
#
_symmetry.space_group_name_H-M   'P 1'
#
loop_
_entity.id
_entity.type
_entity.pdbx_description
1 polymer ?
#
loop_
_entity_poly.entity_id
_entity_poly.type
_entity_poly.pdbx_seq_one_letter_code
_entity_poly.pdbx_strand_id
1 'polypeptide(L)'
;EGEFFVKGKRKAVNVSLKIFTEVPLSIPIFLGQARKGMQEDSKYDGAFMGNLKSQTLGNKQWSSFSIKMNPEIRQEVWGRKLNSDTALLVLFTAVGTYYDQYHPSFVSILAQSAD
;
A
#
# COMPACT_ATOMS: atom_id res chain seq x y z
N GLU A 1 20.19 -4.41 12.00
CA GLU A 1 19.42 -3.14 11.94
C GLU A 1 20.17 -2.18 11.03
N GLY A 2 19.59 -1.85 9.87
CA GLY A 2 20.26 -1.06 8.83
C GLY A 2 19.36 0.08 8.38
N GLU A 3 19.17 1.07 9.25
CA GLU A 3 18.42 2.27 8.90
C GLU A 3 19.31 3.26 8.14
N PHE A 4 19.15 3.27 6.82
CA PHE A 4 19.65 4.36 5.99
C PHE A 4 18.79 5.62 6.23
N PHE A 5 19.22 6.44 7.19
CA PHE A 5 18.73 7.80 7.37
C PHE A 5 19.72 8.81 6.78
N VAL A 6 19.35 9.43 5.67
CA VAL A 6 19.93 10.73 5.29
C VAL A 6 19.14 11.80 6.04
N LYS A 7 19.74 12.37 7.09
CA LYS A 7 19.20 13.52 7.83
C LYS A 7 18.86 14.67 6.87
N GLY A 8 17.64 15.21 6.94
CA GLY A 8 17.32 16.54 6.43
C GLY A 8 16.55 16.65 5.10
N LYS A 9 16.20 15.55 4.42
CA LYS A 9 15.27 15.60 3.28
C LYS A 9 14.02 14.78 3.60
N ARG A 10 12.81 15.35 3.44
CA ARG A 10 11.57 14.57 3.43
C ARG A 10 11.76 13.45 2.39
N LYS A 11 11.66 12.19 2.80
CA LYS A 11 11.71 11.07 1.85
C LYS A 11 10.55 11.25 0.89
N ALA A 12 10.85 11.56 -0.37
CA ALA A 12 9.84 11.81 -1.39
C ALA A 12 9.07 10.54 -1.77
N VAL A 13 9.60 9.37 -1.40
CA VAL A 13 8.98 8.06 -1.49
C VAL A 13 9.25 7.27 -0.20
N ASN A 14 8.24 6.57 0.29
CA ASN A 14 8.33 5.63 1.42
C ASN A 14 7.57 4.34 1.07
N VAL A 15 8.17 3.20 1.36
CA VAL A 15 7.54 1.88 1.28
C VAL A 15 7.60 1.25 2.65
N SER A 16 6.45 0.91 3.22
CA SER A 16 6.38 0.14 4.46
C SER A 16 5.69 -1.19 4.21
N LEU A 17 6.23 -2.27 4.79
CA LEU A 17 5.66 -3.61 4.73
C LEU A 17 5.18 -4.04 6.10
N LYS A 18 4.04 -4.74 6.15
CA LYS A 18 3.52 -5.34 7.36
C LYS A 18 2.91 -6.70 7.06
N ILE A 19 3.29 -7.69 7.85
CA ILE A 19 2.68 -9.02 7.82
C ILE A 19 1.65 -9.09 8.94
N PHE A 20 0.47 -9.57 8.60
CA PHE A 20 -0.61 -9.84 9.55
C PHE A 20 -0.86 -11.34 9.58
N THR A 21 -0.77 -11.91 10.77
CA THR A 21 -1.21 -13.29 11.07
C THR A 21 -2.68 -13.29 11.42
N GLU A 22 -3.33 -14.46 11.37
CA GLU A 22 -4.73 -14.64 11.77
C GLU A 22 -5.74 -13.77 10.99
N VAL A 23 -5.49 -13.60 9.69
CA VAL A 23 -6.41 -12.97 8.75
C VAL A 23 -7.15 -14.08 7.99
N PRO A 24 -8.25 -14.65 8.48
CA PRO A 24 -8.97 -15.72 7.76
C PRO A 24 -9.74 -15.18 6.55
N LEU A 25 -9.94 -13.87 6.47
CA LEU A 25 -10.70 -13.19 5.41
C LEU A 25 -9.93 -13.16 4.08
N SER A 26 -10.65 -13.01 2.97
CA SER A 26 -10.04 -12.69 1.69
C SER A 26 -9.42 -11.28 1.72
N ILE A 27 -8.39 -11.06 0.91
CA ILE A 27 -7.68 -9.77 0.89
C ILE A 27 -8.58 -8.59 0.50
N PRO A 28 -9.49 -8.69 -0.50
CA PRO A 28 -10.42 -7.60 -0.77
C PRO A 28 -11.27 -7.20 0.46
N ILE A 29 -11.73 -8.18 1.23
CA ILE A 29 -12.52 -7.93 2.45
C ILE A 29 -11.65 -7.30 3.53
N PHE A 30 -10.45 -7.86 3.77
CA PHE A 30 -9.51 -7.35 4.75
C PHE A 30 -9.09 -5.90 4.46
N LEU A 31 -8.76 -5.59 3.20
CA LEU A 31 -8.45 -4.22 2.77
C LEU A 31 -9.68 -3.31 2.82
N GLY A 32 -10.89 -3.83 2.60
CA GLY A 32 -12.13 -3.06 2.77
C GLY A 32 -12.34 -2.63 4.21
N GLN A 33 -12.08 -3.52 5.17
CA GLN A 33 -12.10 -3.18 6.60
C GLN A 33 -11.00 -2.18 6.96
N ALA A 34 -9.78 -2.38 6.47
CA ALA A 34 -8.68 -1.44 6.69
C ALA A 34 -9.00 -0.05 6.12
N ARG A 35 -9.54 0.01 4.89
CA ARG A 35 -9.97 1.26 4.23
C ARG A 35 -11.05 1.97 5.04
N LYS A 36 -12.06 1.23 5.53
CA LYS A 36 -13.11 1.80 6.37
C LYS A 36 -12.54 2.36 7.68
N GLY A 37 -11.68 1.61 8.37
CA GLY A 37 -11.01 2.08 9.58
C GLY A 37 -10.11 3.30 9.33
N MET A 38 -9.46 3.39 8.17
CA MET A 38 -8.72 4.60 7.77
C MET A 38 -9.64 5.79 7.53
N GLN A 39 -10.82 5.59 6.93
CA GLN A 39 -11.81 6.67 6.73
C GLN A 39 -12.37 7.23 8.04
N GLU A 40 -12.36 6.44 9.11
CA GLU A 40 -12.83 6.82 10.45
C GLU A 40 -11.71 7.47 11.30
N ASP A 41 -10.45 7.41 10.85
CA ASP A 41 -9.29 7.97 11.56
C ASP A 41 -9.05 9.41 11.14
N SER A 42 -9.08 10.32 12.12
CA SER A 42 -8.85 11.78 11.95
C SER A 42 -7.61 12.14 11.14
N LYS A 43 -6.59 11.28 11.11
CA LYS A 43 -5.38 11.54 10.30
C LYS A 43 -5.66 11.54 8.79
N TYR A 44 -6.75 10.92 8.35
CA TYR A 44 -7.19 10.84 6.95
C TYR A 44 -8.36 11.78 6.62
N ASP A 45 -8.70 12.71 7.51
CA ASP A 45 -9.77 13.66 7.27
C ASP A 45 -9.55 14.45 5.97
N GLY A 46 -10.58 14.50 5.12
CA GLY A 46 -10.53 15.15 3.81
C GLY A 46 -9.77 14.37 2.72
N ALA A 47 -9.20 13.21 3.04
CA ALA A 47 -8.52 12.38 2.05
C ALA A 47 -9.51 11.71 1.09
N PHE A 48 -9.20 11.71 -0.21
CA PHE A 48 -9.93 10.88 -1.17
C PHE A 48 -9.44 9.43 -1.08
N MET A 49 -10.37 8.52 -0.81
CA MET A 49 -10.13 7.08 -0.71
C MET A 49 -10.67 6.38 -1.95
N GLY A 50 -9.78 5.95 -2.84
CA GLY A 50 -10.12 5.22 -4.05
C GLY A 50 -10.87 3.92 -3.79
N ASN A 51 -11.52 3.40 -4.82
CA ASN A 51 -12.17 2.11 -4.78
C ASN A 51 -11.15 0.99 -4.69
N LEU A 52 -11.54 -0.11 -4.04
CA LEU A 52 -10.78 -1.35 -4.07
C LEU A 52 -10.70 -1.88 -5.49
N LYS A 53 -9.50 -2.28 -5.87
CA LYS A 53 -9.21 -2.96 -7.14
C LYS A 53 -8.55 -4.29 -6.83
N SER A 54 -8.77 -5.26 -7.70
CA SER A 54 -8.07 -6.54 -7.67
C SER A 54 -7.42 -6.77 -9.01
N GLN A 55 -6.15 -7.14 -9.00
CA GLN A 55 -5.37 -7.39 -10.21
C GLN A 55 -4.33 -8.47 -9.97
N THR A 56 -4.03 -9.20 -11.03
CA THR A 56 -2.93 -10.17 -11.03
C THR A 56 -1.64 -9.44 -11.39
N LEU A 57 -0.62 -9.56 -10.53
CA LEU A 57 0.74 -9.08 -10.81
C LEU A 57 1.69 -10.28 -10.72
N GLY A 58 2.45 -10.53 -11.79
CA GLY A 58 3.18 -11.80 -11.93
C GLY A 58 2.21 -12.98 -11.90
N ASN A 59 2.42 -13.91 -10.97
CA ASN A 59 1.55 -15.07 -10.74
C ASN A 59 0.68 -14.97 -9.47
N LYS A 60 0.60 -13.79 -8.82
CA LYS A 60 -0.19 -13.60 -7.59
C LYS A 60 -1.34 -12.62 -7.78
N GLN A 61 -2.44 -12.91 -7.10
CA GLN A 61 -3.56 -11.99 -6.95
C GLN A 61 -3.24 -10.96 -5.88
N TRP A 62 -3.27 -9.69 -6.27
CA TRP A 62 -3.19 -8.55 -5.37
C TRP A 62 -4.52 -7.81 -5.33
N SER A 63 -4.78 -7.14 -4.22
CA SER A 63 -5.81 -6.11 -4.13
C SER A 63 -5.19 -4.82 -3.63
N SER A 64 -5.72 -3.69 -4.07
CA SER A 64 -5.21 -2.39 -3.66
C SER A 64 -6.28 -1.31 -3.61
N PHE A 65 -5.98 -0.21 -2.93
CA PHE A 65 -6.71 1.05 -3.04
C PHE A 65 -5.75 2.22 -2.86
N SER A 66 -6.08 3.35 -3.49
CA SER A 66 -5.30 4.58 -3.39
C SER A 66 -5.89 5.54 -2.38
N ILE A 67 -5.03 6.38 -1.81
CA ILE A 67 -5.36 7.43 -0.86
C ILE A 67 -4.73 8.74 -1.36
N LYS A 68 -5.51 9.81 -1.44
CA LYS A 68 -5.00 11.14 -1.77
C LYS A 68 -5.33 12.08 -0.62
N MET A 69 -4.32 12.36 0.21
CA MET A 69 -4.45 13.14 1.45
C MET A 69 -4.56 14.65 1.17
N ASN A 70 -3.64 15.15 0.35
CA ASN A 70 -3.55 16.53 -0.09
C ASN A 70 -2.99 16.49 -1.55
N PRO A 71 -2.93 17.60 -2.31
CA PRO A 71 -2.45 17.54 -3.70
C PRO A 71 -1.02 17.01 -3.81
N GLU A 72 -0.24 17.07 -2.73
CA GLU A 72 1.15 16.66 -2.69
C GLU A 72 1.37 15.25 -2.18
N ILE A 73 0.42 14.55 -1.55
CA ILE A 73 0.67 13.23 -0.94
C ILE A 73 -0.31 12.21 -1.50
N ARG A 74 0.25 11.21 -2.18
CA ARG A 74 -0.47 10.04 -2.67
C ARG A 74 0.06 8.79 -1.99
N GLN A 75 -0.85 7.93 -1.57
CA GLN A 75 -0.54 6.62 -1.01
C GLN A 75 -1.30 5.54 -1.74
N GLU A 76 -0.76 4.32 -1.71
CA GLU A 76 -1.44 3.14 -2.20
C GLU A 76 -1.17 1.97 -1.27
N VAL A 77 -2.25 1.36 -0.81
CA VAL A 77 -2.20 0.17 0.03
C VAL A 77 -2.41 -1.03 -0.88
N TRP A 78 -1.47 -1.97 -0.83
CA TRP A 78 -1.50 -3.23 -1.55
C TRP A 78 -1.56 -4.38 -0.55
N GLY A 79 -2.35 -5.39 -0.86
CA GLY A 79 -2.47 -6.59 -0.06
C GLY A 79 -2.41 -7.84 -0.91
N ARG A 80 -1.83 -8.91 -0.35
CA ARG A 80 -1.99 -10.28 -0.86
C ARG A 80 -1.96 -11.31 0.27
N LYS A 81 -2.49 -12.49 -0.01
CA LYS A 81 -2.25 -13.66 0.86
C LYS A 81 -0.84 -14.16 0.65
N LEU A 82 -0.21 -14.56 1.75
CA LEU A 82 1.00 -15.38 1.73
C LEU A 82 0.64 -16.86 1.83
N ASN A 83 -0.37 -17.19 2.63
CA ASN A 83 -0.93 -18.53 2.82
C ASN A 83 -2.42 -18.40 3.25
N SER A 84 -3.02 -19.42 3.87
CA SER A 84 -4.43 -19.42 4.26
C SER A 84 -4.82 -18.35 5.28
N ASP A 85 -3.95 -18.01 6.22
CA ASP A 85 -4.25 -17.14 7.38
C ASP A 85 -3.34 -15.91 7.49
N THR A 86 -2.34 -15.78 6.61
CA THR A 86 -1.35 -14.70 6.66
C THR A 86 -1.50 -13.78 5.46
N ALA A 87 -1.53 -12.47 5.73
CA ALA A 87 -1.60 -11.42 4.72
C ALA A 87 -0.34 -10.54 4.75
N LEU A 88 0.18 -10.20 3.58
CA LEU A 88 1.17 -9.15 3.39
C LEU A 88 0.44 -7.88 2.99
N LEU A 89 0.69 -6.79 3.71
CA LEU A 89 0.36 -5.44 3.28
C LEU A 89 1.62 -4.64 2.93
N VAL A 90 1.53 -3.88 1.85
CA VAL A 90 2.55 -2.94 1.41
C VAL A 90 1.89 -1.58 1.24
N LEU A 91 2.41 -0.57 1.94
CA LEU A 91 1.99 0.81 1.78
C LEU A 91 3.09 1.56 1.04
N PHE A 92 2.77 2.02 -0.16
CA PHE A 92 3.57 2.95 -0.94
C PHE A 92 3.06 4.36 -0.67
N THR A 93 3.96 5.28 -0.32
CA THR A 93 3.65 6.70 -0.13
C THR A 93 4.63 7.51 -0.96
N ALA A 94 4.14 8.48 -1.72
CA ALA A 94 4.99 9.39 -2.48
C ALA A 94 4.46 10.82 -2.47
N VAL A 95 5.38 11.77 -2.61
CA VAL A 95 5.09 13.21 -2.60
C VAL A 95 5.18 13.79 -4.00
N GLY A 96 4.19 14.57 -4.44
CA GLY A 96 4.16 15.29 -5.70
C GLY A 96 4.33 14.37 -6.91
N THR A 97 5.25 14.75 -7.81
CA THR A 97 5.53 14.01 -9.05
C THR A 97 6.25 12.68 -8.82
N TYR A 98 6.80 12.45 -7.62
CA TYR A 98 7.49 11.20 -7.31
C TYR A 98 6.55 10.00 -7.32
N TYR A 99 5.24 10.19 -7.12
CA TYR A 99 4.28 9.10 -7.27
C TYR A 99 4.35 8.53 -8.69
N ASP A 100 4.11 9.37 -9.70
CA ASP A 100 4.04 8.91 -11.09
C ASP A 100 5.41 8.44 -11.60
N GLN A 101 6.52 9.01 -11.09
CA GLN A 101 7.88 8.62 -11.46
C GLN A 101 8.26 7.21 -10.95
N TYR A 102 7.90 6.86 -9.71
CA TYR A 102 8.37 5.63 -9.05
C TYR A 102 7.32 4.52 -8.96
N HIS A 103 6.05 4.83 -9.20
CA HIS A 103 4.96 3.85 -9.18
C HIS A 103 5.17 2.68 -10.16
N PRO A 104 5.60 2.87 -11.43
CA PRO A 104 5.85 1.74 -12.33
C PRO A 104 6.93 0.78 -11.82
N SER A 105 8.02 1.30 -11.26
CA SER A 105 9.08 0.48 -10.66
C SER A 105 8.59 -0.26 -9.42
N PHE A 106 7.80 0.40 -8.58
CA PHE A 106 7.19 -0.22 -7.41
C PHE A 106 6.27 -1.38 -7.81
N VAL A 107 5.37 -1.18 -8.77
CA VAL A 107 4.48 -2.25 -9.27
C VAL A 107 5.28 -3.39 -9.90
N SER A 108 6.37 -3.10 -10.62
CA SER A 108 7.27 -4.11 -11.15
C SER A 108 7.93 -4.95 -10.06
N ILE A 109 8.37 -4.33 -8.96
CA ILE A 109 8.92 -5.04 -7.78
C ILE A 109 7.85 -5.93 -7.15
N LEU A 110 6.60 -5.46 -7.01
CA LEU A 110 5.51 -6.29 -6.50
C LEU A 110 5.28 -7.53 -7.38
N ALA A 111 5.31 -7.36 -8.71
CA ALA A 111 5.17 -8.45 -9.67
C ALA A 111 6.32 -9.46 -9.62
N GLN A 112 7.55 -9.02 -9.32
CA GLN A 112 8.71 -9.90 -9.15
C GLN A 112 8.71 -10.62 -7.79
N SER A 113 8.29 -9.93 -6.72
CA SER A 113 8.19 -10.49 -5.36
C SER A 113 7.04 -11.50 -5.17
N ALA A 114 6.31 -11.75 -6.25
CA ALA A 114 5.23 -12.73 -6.34
C ALA A 114 5.77 -14.13 -6.65
N ASP A 115 6.95 -14.25 -7.27
CA ASP A 115 7.65 -15.53 -7.53
C ASP A 115 8.50 -15.98 -6.32
#